data_AF-A0A821YJ19-F1
#
_entry.id   AF-A0A821YJ19-F1
#
_cell.length_a   1.000
_cell.length_b   1.000
_cell.length_c   1.000
_cell.angle_alpha   90.00
_cell.angle_beta   90.00
_cell.angle_gamma   90.00
#
_symmetry.space_group_name_H-M   'P 1'
#
loop_
_entity.id
_entity.type
_entity.pdbx_description
1 polymer ?
#
loop_
_entity_poly.entity_id
_entity_poly.type
_entity_poly.pdbx_seq_one_letter_code
_entity_poly.pdbx_strand_id
1 'polypeptide(L)'
;MSSESTPVVPNDENESTKPKRLPRSAKKRLRYERIRQQRKEARKKKKKHTSSNHPSSLVLSSSSTDILTNQNISVTGKTFKRTANERLAEINRESTAPIICIDCAYNESMSIKELASLARQIGRCYSSNRRAIKPVQLILTNWSNDSPLAKQCQRVNKGFDNFQIILSDKPIHESHPIECLIYLSPNAEKQLTEVNEENIYVIGGLVDESVRKNMTYGICQDKNITCYKLPIETYMEHSINGGTFNQILSINQGKIDTLVISVADLKSLSQDQIM
;
A
#
# COMPACT_ATOMS: atom_id res chain seq x y z
N MET A 1 -50.57 -54.17 -65.58
CA MET A 1 -50.44 -52.72 -65.38
C MET A 1 -50.19 -52.51 -63.91
N SER A 2 -49.03 -51.94 -63.63
CA SER A 2 -48.25 -52.14 -62.40
C SER A 2 -48.74 -51.31 -61.22
N SER A 3 -48.74 -51.95 -60.05
CA SER A 3 -48.84 -51.35 -58.73
C SER A 3 -47.52 -50.67 -58.35
N GLU A 4 -47.56 -49.40 -57.93
CA GLU A 4 -46.42 -48.77 -57.28
C GLU A 4 -46.88 -47.98 -56.06
N SER A 5 -46.33 -48.43 -54.93
CA SER A 5 -46.52 -47.98 -53.56
C SER A 5 -45.77 -46.68 -53.29
N THR A 6 -46.45 -45.66 -52.78
CA THR A 6 -45.83 -44.46 -52.23
C THR A 6 -45.21 -44.74 -50.85
N PRO A 7 -43.98 -44.30 -50.57
CA PRO A 7 -43.32 -44.56 -49.29
C PRO A 7 -43.73 -43.56 -48.21
N VAL A 8 -43.88 -44.09 -47.00
CA VAL A 8 -44.15 -43.41 -45.73
C VAL A 8 -42.93 -42.58 -45.32
N VAL A 9 -43.13 -41.29 -45.05
CA VAL A 9 -42.13 -40.40 -44.45
C VAL A 9 -42.20 -40.55 -42.92
N PRO A 10 -41.09 -40.75 -42.19
CA PRO A 10 -41.11 -40.80 -40.73
C PRO A 10 -41.33 -39.41 -40.13
N ASN A 11 -42.26 -39.33 -39.18
CA ASN A 11 -42.35 -38.25 -38.20
C ASN A 11 -41.12 -38.32 -37.30
N ASP A 12 -40.31 -37.26 -37.29
CA ASP A 12 -39.26 -37.06 -36.30
C ASP A 12 -39.68 -35.97 -35.31
N GLU A 13 -39.47 -36.31 -34.04
CA GLU A 13 -40.04 -35.65 -32.87
C GLU A 13 -39.37 -34.30 -32.55
N ASN A 14 -40.19 -33.41 -32.03
CA ASN A 14 -39.91 -32.38 -31.02
C ASN A 14 -38.51 -32.42 -30.35
N GLU A 15 -37.63 -31.43 -30.64
CA GLU A 15 -36.59 -31.07 -29.67
C GLU A 15 -36.38 -29.55 -29.52
N SER A 16 -36.59 -29.13 -28.27
CA SER A 16 -36.56 -27.77 -27.75
C SER A 16 -35.30 -26.94 -28.10
N THR A 17 -35.49 -25.78 -28.72
CA THR A 17 -34.47 -24.73 -28.82
C THR A 17 -34.27 -24.02 -27.47
N LYS A 18 -33.63 -24.69 -26.50
CA LYS A 18 -33.15 -24.03 -25.28
C LYS A 18 -31.90 -23.19 -25.61
N PRO A 19 -31.82 -21.90 -25.20
CA PRO A 19 -30.68 -21.04 -25.54
C PRO A 19 -29.39 -21.59 -24.92
N LYS A 20 -28.37 -21.84 -25.76
CA LYS A 20 -27.04 -22.30 -25.34
C LYS A 20 -26.46 -21.34 -24.30
N ARG A 21 -26.28 -21.84 -23.07
CA ARG A 21 -25.69 -21.09 -21.96
C ARG A 21 -24.26 -20.68 -22.32
N LEU A 22 -24.00 -19.36 -22.33
CA LEU A 22 -22.66 -18.83 -22.59
C LEU A 22 -21.61 -19.42 -21.61
N PRO A 23 -20.40 -19.79 -22.10
CA PRO A 23 -19.30 -20.25 -21.26
C PRO A 23 -18.97 -19.25 -20.15
N ARG A 24 -18.53 -19.74 -18.99
CA ARG A 24 -18.16 -18.92 -17.82
C ARG A 24 -17.17 -17.79 -18.16
N SER A 25 -16.23 -18.05 -19.08
CA SER A 25 -15.25 -17.08 -19.58
C SER A 25 -15.92 -15.91 -20.32
N ALA A 26 -16.90 -16.19 -21.19
CA ALA A 26 -17.65 -15.19 -21.94
C ALA A 26 -18.51 -14.31 -21.01
N LYS A 27 -19.17 -14.91 -20.01
CA LYS A 27 -19.94 -14.17 -19.00
C LYS A 27 -19.05 -13.24 -18.16
N LYS A 28 -17.85 -13.68 -17.79
CA LYS A 28 -16.87 -12.87 -17.05
C LYS A 28 -16.38 -11.67 -17.89
N ARG A 29 -16.12 -11.87 -19.18
CA ARG A 29 -15.71 -10.80 -20.11
C ARG A 29 -16.80 -9.74 -20.28
N LEU A 30 -18.04 -10.17 -20.53
CA LEU A 30 -19.19 -9.28 -20.64
C LEU A 30 -19.44 -8.47 -19.35
N ARG A 31 -19.29 -9.09 -18.17
CA ARG A 31 -19.38 -8.39 -16.88
C ARG A 31 -18.30 -7.32 -16.74
N TYR A 32 -17.06 -7.64 -17.13
CA TYR A 32 -15.95 -6.68 -17.10
C TYR A 32 -16.17 -5.49 -18.03
N GLU A 33 -16.65 -5.73 -19.25
CA GLU A 33 -16.96 -4.68 -20.22
C GLU A 33 -18.10 -3.77 -19.73
N ARG A 34 -19.16 -4.34 -19.15
CA ARG A 34 -20.28 -3.60 -18.57
C ARG A 34 -19.84 -2.70 -17.41
N ILE A 35 -19.02 -3.23 -16.49
CA ILE A 35 -18.45 -2.44 -15.37
C ILE A 35 -17.54 -1.33 -15.92
N ARG A 36 -16.76 -1.60 -16.98
CA ARG A 36 -15.86 -0.61 -17.60
C ARG A 36 -16.65 0.52 -18.27
N GLN A 37 -17.76 0.22 -18.96
CA GLN A 37 -18.65 1.22 -19.57
C GLN A 37 -19.34 2.08 -18.50
N GLN A 38 -19.91 1.46 -17.46
CA GLN A 38 -20.52 2.18 -16.33
C GLN A 38 -19.54 3.15 -15.66
N ARG A 39 -18.27 2.73 -15.46
CA ARG A 39 -17.22 3.61 -14.91
C ARG A 39 -16.85 4.77 -15.83
N LYS A 40 -16.86 4.57 -17.16
CA LYS A 40 -16.62 5.65 -18.14
C LYS A 40 -17.76 6.67 -18.13
N GLU A 41 -19.00 6.20 -18.07
CA GLU A 41 -20.19 7.07 -18.03
C GLU A 41 -20.27 7.86 -16.72
N ALA A 42 -20.00 7.23 -15.58
CA ALA A 42 -19.91 7.91 -14.29
C ALA A 42 -18.84 9.00 -14.27
N ARG A 43 -17.68 8.79 -14.92
CA ARG A 43 -16.65 9.83 -15.09
C ARG A 43 -17.11 10.99 -15.97
N LYS A 44 -17.84 10.72 -17.07
CA LYS A 44 -18.39 11.78 -17.93
C LYS A 44 -19.44 12.62 -17.19
N LYS A 45 -20.31 11.99 -16.40
CA LYS A 45 -21.31 12.69 -15.56
C LYS A 45 -20.64 13.57 -14.50
N LYS A 46 -19.62 13.05 -13.79
CA LYS A 46 -18.84 13.85 -12.81
C LYS A 46 -18.14 15.05 -13.45
N LYS A 47 -17.62 14.91 -14.68
CA LYS A 47 -16.94 16.00 -15.39
C LYS A 47 -17.91 17.10 -15.86
N LYS A 48 -19.15 16.75 -16.23
CA LYS A 48 -20.19 17.73 -16.59
C LYS A 48 -20.67 18.54 -15.37
N HIS A 49 -20.87 17.91 -14.22
CA HIS A 49 -21.30 18.61 -13.00
C HIS A 49 -20.24 19.58 -12.42
N THR A 50 -18.96 19.36 -12.70
CA THR A 50 -17.88 20.25 -12.22
C THR A 50 -17.64 21.48 -13.09
N SER A 51 -18.18 21.53 -14.32
CA SER A 51 -17.93 22.64 -15.26
C SER A 51 -18.96 23.78 -15.19
N SER A 52 -20.03 23.64 -14.40
CA SER A 52 -21.12 24.64 -14.32
C SER A 52 -21.05 25.58 -13.11
N ASN A 53 -20.14 25.37 -12.15
CA ASN A 53 -20.02 26.22 -10.96
C ASN A 53 -18.62 26.86 -10.89
N HIS A 54 -18.46 28.01 -11.54
CA HIS A 54 -17.38 28.96 -11.26
C HIS A 54 -17.96 30.15 -10.50
N PRO A 55 -17.43 30.50 -9.32
CA PRO A 55 -17.34 31.88 -8.90
C PRO A 55 -15.87 32.30 -8.94
N SER A 56 -15.61 33.28 -9.79
CA SER A 56 -14.43 34.13 -9.85
C SER A 56 -14.45 35.15 -8.71
N SER A 57 -13.42 35.18 -7.87
CA SER A 57 -12.84 36.43 -7.32
C SER A 57 -11.60 36.14 -6.48
N LEU A 58 -10.52 36.83 -6.85
CA LEU A 58 -9.27 36.99 -6.14
C LEU A 58 -9.46 37.86 -4.89
N VAL A 59 -8.86 37.52 -3.76
CA VAL A 59 -8.26 38.52 -2.85
C VAL A 59 -7.10 37.88 -2.09
N LEU A 60 -5.91 38.46 -2.22
CA LEU A 60 -4.81 38.29 -1.28
C LEU A 60 -5.12 39.12 -0.02
N SER A 61 -4.96 38.54 1.17
CA SER A 61 -4.37 39.30 2.27
C SER A 61 -3.67 38.38 3.27
N SER A 62 -2.45 38.79 3.56
CA SER A 62 -1.57 38.43 4.65
C SER A 62 -2.14 38.79 6.01
N SER A 63 -2.12 37.87 6.98
CA SER A 63 -1.64 38.06 8.36
C SER A 63 -1.92 36.84 9.23
N SER A 64 -1.04 36.66 10.21
CA SER A 64 -0.90 35.56 11.14
C SER A 64 -2.11 35.30 12.07
N THR A 65 -2.06 34.12 12.69
CA THR A 65 -2.78 33.63 13.90
C THR A 65 -4.14 32.95 13.73
N ASP A 66 -4.17 31.71 14.24
CA ASP A 66 -5.27 30.88 14.75
C ASP A 66 -6.55 30.70 13.93
N ILE A 67 -6.72 29.54 13.27
CA ILE A 67 -8.03 28.86 13.16
C ILE A 67 -7.83 27.33 13.16
N LEU A 68 -7.83 26.73 14.36
CA LEU A 68 -8.48 25.45 14.58
C LEU A 68 -9.99 25.70 14.49
N THR A 69 -10.67 25.11 13.50
CA THR A 69 -12.03 24.52 13.57
C THR A 69 -12.69 24.46 12.18
N ASN A 70 -13.18 23.26 11.86
CA ASN A 70 -14.28 22.97 10.92
C ASN A 70 -14.43 23.86 9.68
N GLN A 71 -13.81 23.47 8.57
CA GLN A 71 -14.40 23.75 7.25
C GLN A 71 -14.29 22.55 6.30
N ASN A 72 -15.46 22.08 5.88
CA ASN A 72 -15.70 21.25 4.71
C ASN A 72 -15.21 21.97 3.45
N ILE A 73 -13.90 22.04 3.24
CA ILE A 73 -13.33 22.50 1.99
C ILE A 73 -13.42 21.32 1.02
N SER A 74 -14.31 21.45 0.03
CA SER A 74 -14.29 20.62 -1.17
C SER A 74 -13.02 20.93 -1.98
N VAL A 75 -11.87 20.52 -1.46
CA VAL A 75 -10.58 20.62 -2.12
C VAL A 75 -10.62 19.62 -3.28
N THR A 76 -10.63 20.12 -4.51
CA THR A 76 -10.51 19.22 -5.67
C THR A 76 -9.27 18.34 -5.50
N GLY A 77 -9.37 17.05 -5.79
CA GLY A 77 -8.31 16.06 -5.47
C GLY A 77 -6.95 16.30 -6.15
N LYS A 78 -6.76 17.39 -6.90
CA LYS A 78 -5.47 17.87 -7.40
C LYS A 78 -4.78 18.80 -6.39
N THR A 79 -5.52 19.71 -5.74
CA THR A 79 -4.96 20.63 -4.74
C THR A 79 -4.57 19.86 -3.47
N PHE A 80 -5.41 18.93 -2.99
CA PHE A 80 -5.08 18.05 -1.85
C PHE A 80 -3.83 17.19 -2.11
N LYS A 81 -3.60 16.76 -3.36
CA LYS A 81 -2.40 16.01 -3.74
C LYS A 81 -1.14 16.87 -3.77
N ARG A 82 -1.23 18.12 -4.22
CA ARG A 82 -0.11 19.07 -4.17
C ARG A 82 0.26 19.35 -2.72
N THR A 83 -0.73 19.68 -1.89
CA THR A 83 -0.54 19.89 -0.45
C THR A 83 0.04 18.67 0.25
N ALA A 84 -0.41 17.45 -0.07
CA ALA A 84 0.11 16.25 0.58
C ALA A 84 1.55 15.90 0.17
N ASN A 85 1.95 16.16 -1.08
CA ASN A 85 3.33 15.97 -1.51
C ASN A 85 4.25 17.08 -0.95
N GLU A 86 3.79 18.33 -0.94
CA GLU A 86 4.51 19.45 -0.31
C GLU A 86 4.77 19.17 1.16
N ARG A 87 3.75 18.69 1.87
CA ARG A 87 3.86 18.25 3.27
C ARG A 87 4.91 17.15 3.47
N LEU A 88 4.94 16.12 2.62
CA LEU A 88 5.97 15.09 2.72
C LEU A 88 7.37 15.63 2.40
N ALA A 89 7.48 16.59 1.47
CA ALA A 89 8.74 17.25 1.15
C ALA A 89 9.24 18.16 2.29
N GLU A 90 8.34 18.74 3.08
CA GLU A 90 8.67 19.43 4.33
C GLU A 90 9.19 18.45 5.39
N ILE A 91 8.48 17.35 5.62
CA ILE A 91 8.89 16.30 6.56
C ILE A 91 10.26 15.71 6.20
N ASN A 92 10.54 15.50 4.91
CA ASN A 92 11.85 15.02 4.44
C ASN A 92 13.00 16.01 4.67
N ARG A 93 12.70 17.29 4.96
CA ARG A 93 13.70 18.31 5.31
C ARG A 93 13.82 18.53 6.82
N GLU A 94 12.92 17.98 7.61
CA GLU A 94 12.89 18.13 9.06
C GLU A 94 13.77 17.07 9.73
N SER A 95 14.91 17.48 10.31
CA SER A 95 15.87 16.58 10.96
C SER A 95 15.32 15.78 12.13
N THR A 96 14.24 16.24 12.75
CA THR A 96 13.59 15.63 13.93
C THR A 96 12.38 14.78 13.58
N ALA A 97 12.01 14.70 12.30
CA ALA A 97 10.85 13.92 11.92
C ALA A 97 11.08 12.42 12.15
N PRO A 98 10.07 11.68 12.64
CA PRO A 98 10.20 10.24 12.84
C PRO A 98 10.55 9.52 11.54
N ILE A 99 11.34 8.44 11.65
CA ILE A 99 11.86 7.73 10.48
C ILE A 99 11.38 6.28 10.47
N ILE A 100 10.84 5.87 9.31
CA ILE A 100 10.62 4.45 8.99
C ILE A 100 11.50 4.11 7.78
N CYS A 101 12.32 3.08 7.96
CA CYS A 101 13.24 2.58 6.95
C CYS A 101 12.78 1.20 6.45
N ILE A 102 12.78 1.02 5.13
CA ILE A 102 12.62 -0.29 4.49
C ILE A 102 13.98 -0.68 3.90
N ASP A 103 14.58 -1.72 4.47
CA ASP A 103 15.86 -2.28 4.02
C ASP A 103 15.68 -3.13 2.76
N CYS A 104 16.17 -2.64 1.62
CA CYS A 104 15.98 -3.26 0.31
C CYS A 104 17.14 -4.19 -0.12
N ALA A 105 17.99 -4.65 0.80
CA ALA A 105 19.16 -5.48 0.47
C ALA A 105 18.83 -6.86 -0.15
N TYR A 106 17.57 -7.31 -0.09
CA TYR A 106 17.19 -8.70 -0.36
C TYR A 106 16.75 -9.00 -1.80
N ASN A 107 17.15 -8.18 -2.77
CA ASN A 107 16.72 -8.29 -4.16
C ASN A 107 16.92 -9.70 -4.74
N GLU A 108 18.12 -10.27 -4.58
CA GLU A 108 18.51 -11.57 -5.13
C GLU A 108 17.83 -12.76 -4.43
N SER A 109 17.30 -12.52 -3.24
CA SER A 109 16.58 -13.54 -2.48
C SER A 109 15.15 -13.73 -2.97
N MET A 110 14.56 -12.78 -3.70
CA MET A 110 13.14 -12.82 -4.07
C MET A 110 12.90 -13.14 -5.54
N SER A 111 11.86 -13.92 -5.81
CA SER A 111 11.30 -14.06 -7.15
C SER A 111 10.71 -12.75 -7.67
N ILE A 112 10.53 -12.63 -8.99
CA ILE A 112 9.88 -11.46 -9.61
C ILE A 112 8.47 -11.21 -9.04
N LYS A 113 7.75 -12.28 -8.66
CA LYS A 113 6.41 -12.17 -8.06
C LYS A 113 6.48 -11.56 -6.65
N GLU A 114 7.44 -12.01 -5.85
CA GLU A 114 7.69 -11.49 -4.50
C GLU A 114 8.18 -10.04 -4.55
N LEU A 115 9.10 -9.70 -5.45
CA LEU A 115 9.53 -8.31 -5.71
C LEU A 115 8.35 -7.42 -6.12
N ALA A 116 7.46 -7.92 -6.99
CA ALA A 116 6.25 -7.19 -7.36
C ALA A 116 5.27 -7.04 -6.19
N SER A 117 5.26 -7.99 -5.26
CA SER A 117 4.48 -7.93 -4.02
C SER A 117 5.05 -6.85 -3.11
N LEU A 118 6.37 -6.85 -2.89
CA LEU A 118 7.10 -5.86 -2.11
C LEU A 118 6.95 -4.44 -2.68
N ALA A 119 7.00 -4.30 -4.00
CA ALA A 119 6.77 -3.01 -4.66
C ALA A 119 5.37 -2.44 -4.39
N ARG A 120 4.32 -3.28 -4.43
CA ARG A 120 2.94 -2.84 -4.10
C ARG A 120 2.80 -2.46 -2.63
N GLN A 121 3.49 -3.20 -1.78
CA GLN A 121 3.63 -3.00 -0.36
C GLN A 121 4.21 -1.61 -0.04
N ILE A 122 5.38 -1.28 -0.61
CA ILE A 122 5.97 0.06 -0.53
C ILE A 122 4.98 1.14 -0.99
N GLY A 123 4.25 0.90 -2.08
CA GLY A 123 3.23 1.83 -2.59
C GLY A 123 2.06 2.07 -1.63
N ARG A 124 1.69 1.07 -0.82
CA ARG A 124 0.67 1.22 0.23
C ARG A 124 1.21 1.99 1.42
N CYS A 125 2.43 1.70 1.88
CA CYS A 125 3.07 2.45 2.97
C CYS A 125 3.15 3.93 2.63
N TYR A 126 3.63 4.26 1.42
CA TYR A 126 3.63 5.65 0.92
C TYR A 126 2.24 6.28 0.90
N SER A 127 1.24 5.54 0.43
CA SER A 127 -0.14 6.03 0.37
C SER A 127 -0.80 6.18 1.75
N SER A 128 -0.38 5.38 2.73
CA SER A 128 -0.77 5.53 4.13
C SER A 128 -0.13 6.78 4.73
N ASN A 129 1.20 6.90 4.60
CA ASN A 129 1.97 8.04 5.08
C ASN A 129 1.44 9.38 4.53
N ARG A 130 1.14 9.44 3.23
CA ARG A 130 0.57 10.63 2.57
C ARG A 130 -0.80 11.06 3.14
N ARG A 131 -1.54 10.14 3.77
CA ARG A 131 -2.85 10.40 4.40
C ARG A 131 -2.76 10.57 5.92
N ALA A 132 -1.60 10.28 6.51
CA ALA A 132 -1.43 10.27 7.95
C ALA A 132 -1.55 11.68 8.53
N ILE A 133 -2.01 11.77 9.77
CA ILE A 133 -2.18 13.06 10.45
C ILE A 133 -0.83 13.69 10.74
N LYS A 134 0.25 12.94 11.02
CA LYS A 134 1.63 13.46 11.06
C LYS A 134 2.58 12.54 10.27
N PRO A 135 2.83 12.80 8.98
CA PRO A 135 3.66 11.92 8.17
C PRO A 135 5.07 11.77 8.73
N VAL A 136 5.67 10.64 8.41
CA VAL A 136 7.05 10.28 8.77
C VAL A 136 7.97 10.41 7.56
N GLN A 137 9.28 10.46 7.79
CA GLN A 137 10.24 10.21 6.72
C GLN A 137 10.22 8.73 6.37
N LEU A 138 9.92 8.42 5.10
CA LEU A 138 9.99 7.06 4.58
C LEU A 138 11.27 6.90 3.77
N ILE A 139 12.16 6.01 4.22
CA ILE A 139 13.47 5.77 3.61
C ILE A 139 13.51 4.36 3.01
N LEU A 140 13.99 4.22 1.77
CA LEU A 140 14.42 2.93 1.20
C LEU A 140 15.95 2.90 1.20
N THR A 141 16.53 1.99 1.97
CA THR A 141 18.00 1.81 2.06
C THR A 141 18.45 0.61 1.25
N ASN A 142 19.76 0.50 0.99
CA ASN A 142 20.32 -0.49 0.06
C ASN A 142 19.62 -0.45 -1.30
N TRP A 143 19.28 0.76 -1.76
CA TRP A 143 18.50 1.01 -2.97
C TRP A 143 19.39 1.22 -4.19
N SER A 144 19.04 0.57 -5.30
CA SER A 144 19.62 0.85 -6.61
C SER A 144 18.52 1.06 -7.64
N ASN A 145 18.62 2.12 -8.45
CA ASN A 145 17.64 2.43 -9.50
C ASN A 145 17.58 1.37 -10.61
N ASP A 146 18.65 0.60 -10.80
CA ASP A 146 18.71 -0.49 -11.78
C ASP A 146 18.27 -1.84 -11.22
N SER A 147 17.99 -1.90 -9.92
CA SER A 147 17.61 -3.13 -9.23
C SER A 147 16.29 -3.72 -9.77
N PRO A 148 16.11 -5.04 -9.66
CA PRO A 148 14.83 -5.69 -9.94
C PRO A 148 13.66 -5.06 -9.16
N LEU A 149 13.86 -4.72 -7.88
CA LEU A 149 12.85 -4.07 -7.06
C LEU A 149 12.45 -2.68 -7.60
N ALA A 150 13.42 -1.84 -7.97
CA ALA A 150 13.14 -0.52 -8.55
C ALA A 150 12.28 -0.61 -9.81
N LYS A 151 12.61 -1.54 -10.71
CA LYS A 151 11.82 -1.85 -11.90
C LYS A 151 10.40 -2.28 -11.55
N GLN A 152 10.23 -3.11 -10.51
CA GLN A 152 8.89 -3.49 -10.04
C GLN A 152 8.12 -2.29 -9.47
N CYS A 153 8.78 -1.42 -8.68
CA CYS A 153 8.18 -0.21 -8.12
C CYS A 153 7.64 0.71 -9.22
N GLN A 154 8.43 1.03 -10.24
CA GLN A 154 7.99 1.84 -11.38
C GLN A 154 6.83 1.19 -12.15
N ARG A 155 6.86 -0.14 -12.31
CA ARG A 155 5.83 -0.89 -13.04
C ARG A 155 4.49 -0.92 -12.32
N VAL A 156 4.48 -1.15 -10.99
CA VAL A 156 3.23 -1.35 -10.23
C VAL A 156 2.71 -0.07 -9.58
N ASN A 157 3.59 0.89 -9.28
CA ASN A 157 3.24 2.16 -8.66
C ASN A 157 3.35 3.28 -9.69
N LYS A 158 2.22 3.70 -10.26
CA LYS A 158 2.21 4.77 -11.26
C LYS A 158 2.76 6.06 -10.69
N GLY A 159 3.78 6.61 -11.34
CA GLY A 159 4.44 7.83 -10.90
C GLY A 159 5.32 7.65 -9.67
N PHE A 160 5.87 6.45 -9.47
CA PHE A 160 6.83 6.14 -8.40
C PHE A 160 7.95 7.18 -8.32
N ASP A 161 8.46 7.66 -9.46
CA ASP A 161 9.52 8.68 -9.51
C ASP A 161 9.12 10.04 -8.90
N ASN A 162 7.82 10.26 -8.66
CA ASN A 162 7.31 11.46 -7.98
C ASN A 162 6.97 11.21 -6.51
N PHE A 163 7.24 10.01 -5.99
CA PHE A 163 7.00 9.71 -4.58
C PHE A 163 8.00 10.48 -3.73
N GLN A 164 7.52 11.13 -2.68
CA GLN A 164 8.36 11.80 -1.68
C GLN A 164 8.93 10.77 -0.71
N ILE A 165 9.80 9.89 -1.21
CA ILE A 165 10.51 8.85 -0.46
C ILE A 165 12.01 9.13 -0.59
N ILE A 166 12.73 9.01 0.51
CA ILE A 166 14.19 9.14 0.50
C ILE A 166 14.78 7.81 0.03
N LEU A 167 15.59 7.87 -1.02
CA LEU A 167 16.28 6.70 -1.58
C LEU A 167 17.76 6.79 -1.19
N SER A 168 18.28 5.75 -0.56
CA SER A 168 19.69 5.65 -0.18
C SER A 168 20.27 4.33 -0.67
N ASP A 169 21.42 4.41 -1.33
CA ASP A 169 22.21 3.25 -1.77
C ASP A 169 22.93 2.54 -0.61
N LYS A 170 23.03 3.21 0.55
CA LYS A 170 23.70 2.72 1.75
C LYS A 170 22.72 2.07 2.74
N PRO A 171 23.21 1.24 3.66
CA PRO A 171 22.42 0.76 4.79
C PRO A 171 22.19 1.88 5.81
N ILE A 172 21.11 1.77 6.60
CA ILE A 172 20.68 2.84 7.52
C ILE A 172 21.69 3.17 8.63
N HIS A 173 22.49 2.19 9.07
CA HIS A 173 23.49 2.37 10.13
C HIS A 173 24.75 3.12 9.69
N GLU A 174 24.90 3.42 8.39
CA GLU A 174 25.95 4.34 7.94
C GLU A 174 25.56 5.82 8.09
N SER A 175 24.25 6.11 8.15
CA SER A 175 23.73 7.48 8.26
C SER A 175 23.21 7.83 9.65
N HIS A 176 22.96 6.83 10.50
CA HIS A 176 22.40 7.01 11.83
C HIS A 176 23.09 6.11 12.87
N PRO A 177 23.20 6.55 14.14
CA PRO A 177 23.77 5.74 15.22
C PRO A 177 23.02 4.42 15.42
N ILE A 178 23.72 3.36 15.79
CA ILE A 178 23.12 2.02 15.98
C ILE A 178 22.10 2.02 17.13
N GLU A 179 22.33 2.86 18.14
CA GLU A 179 21.56 2.92 19.38
C GLU A 179 20.12 3.39 19.16
N CYS A 180 19.87 4.20 18.13
CA CYS A 180 18.52 4.63 17.76
C CYS A 180 17.82 3.68 16.77
N LEU A 181 18.51 2.64 16.27
CA LEU A 181 17.94 1.70 15.32
C LEU A 181 17.15 0.61 16.04
N ILE A 182 15.91 0.42 15.60
CA ILE A 182 15.06 -0.70 15.99
C ILE A 182 14.71 -1.52 14.75
N TYR A 183 15.28 -2.71 14.64
CA TYR A 183 14.88 -3.64 13.57
C TYR A 183 13.63 -4.42 13.96
N LEU A 184 12.66 -4.44 13.05
CA LEU A 184 11.42 -5.18 13.20
C LEU A 184 11.54 -6.52 12.50
N SER A 185 11.62 -7.58 13.30
CA SER A 185 11.81 -8.95 12.82
C SER A 185 10.78 -9.88 13.48
N PRO A 186 10.11 -10.78 12.72
CA PRO A 186 9.13 -11.69 13.31
C PRO A 186 9.77 -12.66 14.31
N ASN A 187 11.07 -12.92 14.18
CA ASN A 187 11.82 -13.86 14.99
C ASN A 187 12.43 -13.23 16.26
N ALA A 188 12.21 -11.93 16.49
CA ALA A 188 12.68 -11.28 17.71
C ALA A 188 11.93 -11.79 18.94
N GLU A 189 12.62 -11.90 20.07
CA GLU A 189 12.07 -12.43 21.32
C GLU A 189 11.07 -11.44 21.94
N LYS A 190 11.46 -10.16 21.99
CA LYS A 190 10.68 -9.09 22.60
C LYS A 190 9.66 -8.51 21.64
N GLN A 191 8.46 -8.20 22.13
CA GLN A 191 7.45 -7.47 21.37
C GLN A 191 7.67 -5.96 21.48
N LEU A 192 7.38 -5.24 20.39
CA LEU A 192 7.30 -3.79 20.42
C LEU A 192 5.98 -3.38 21.09
N THR A 193 6.05 -2.84 22.31
CA THR A 193 4.87 -2.38 23.06
C THR A 193 4.60 -0.90 22.85
N GLU A 194 5.66 -0.11 22.65
CA GLU A 194 5.60 1.33 22.52
C GLU A 194 6.46 1.80 21.35
N VAL A 195 6.05 2.91 20.76
CA VAL A 195 6.73 3.51 19.62
C VAL A 195 7.21 4.90 20.06
N ASN A 196 8.45 5.25 19.75
CA ASN A 196 9.10 6.51 20.10
C ASN A 196 9.59 7.20 18.81
N GLU A 197 9.32 8.49 18.68
CA GLU A 197 9.70 9.34 17.55
C GLU A 197 11.23 9.49 17.37
N GLU A 198 12.03 9.31 18.41
CA GLU A 198 13.50 9.37 18.38
C GLU A 198 14.14 8.11 17.78
N ASN A 199 13.40 7.01 17.74
CA ASN A 199 13.88 5.74 17.20
C ASN A 199 13.61 5.65 15.69
N ILE A 200 14.50 4.95 15.00
CA ILE A 200 14.38 4.63 13.59
C ILE A 200 13.93 3.19 13.45
N TYR A 201 12.72 2.99 12.94
CA TYR A 201 12.14 1.67 12.77
C TYR A 201 12.55 1.10 11.41
N VAL A 202 13.37 0.06 11.43
CA VAL A 202 13.90 -0.60 10.23
C VAL A 202 13.14 -1.89 9.98
N ILE A 203 12.65 -2.05 8.76
CA ILE A 203 11.86 -3.22 8.36
C ILE A 203 12.55 -3.88 7.18
N GLY A 204 12.76 -5.20 7.27
CA GLY A 204 13.27 -5.98 6.15
C GLY A 204 12.32 -5.88 4.95
N GLY A 205 12.79 -5.29 3.85
CA GLY A 205 12.10 -5.27 2.56
C GLY A 205 12.18 -6.63 1.89
N LEU A 206 11.57 -7.64 2.52
CA LEU A 206 11.54 -9.01 2.07
C LEU A 206 10.10 -9.53 2.05
N VAL A 207 9.76 -10.20 0.96
CA VAL A 207 8.53 -10.99 0.85
C VAL A 207 8.98 -12.39 0.56
N ASP A 208 8.72 -13.30 1.49
CA ASP A 208 9.04 -14.70 1.31
C ASP A 208 7.74 -15.51 1.39
N GLU A 209 7.48 -16.36 0.40
CA GLU A 209 6.46 -17.41 0.51
C GLU A 209 7.00 -18.64 1.27
N SER A 210 8.32 -18.72 1.47
CA SER A 210 9.02 -19.77 2.22
C SER A 210 9.70 -19.21 3.48
N VAL A 211 9.74 -19.95 4.58
CA VAL A 211 10.36 -19.43 5.80
C VAL A 211 11.88 -19.57 5.70
N ARG A 212 12.58 -18.66 5.00
CA ARG A 212 14.02 -18.52 5.19
C ARG A 212 14.28 -17.81 6.52
N LYS A 213 14.39 -18.65 7.54
CA LYS A 213 14.56 -18.25 8.94
C LYS A 213 15.86 -17.45 9.09
N ASN A 214 15.77 -16.29 9.72
CA ASN A 214 16.85 -15.56 10.40
C ASN A 214 17.72 -14.57 9.62
N MET A 215 17.40 -14.17 8.38
CA MET A 215 18.22 -13.16 7.68
C MET A 215 18.27 -11.81 8.43
N THR A 216 17.11 -11.26 8.76
CA THR A 216 17.02 -9.97 9.48
C THR A 216 17.43 -10.10 10.95
N TYR A 217 17.12 -11.23 11.60
CA TYR A 217 17.50 -11.46 13.00
C TYR A 217 19.00 -11.70 13.18
N GLY A 218 19.67 -12.33 12.21
CA GLY A 218 21.14 -12.47 12.21
C GLY A 218 21.82 -11.10 12.18
N ILE A 219 21.35 -10.19 11.32
CA ILE A 219 21.86 -8.81 11.25
C ILE A 219 21.75 -8.09 12.60
N CYS A 220 20.65 -8.30 13.33
CA CYS A 220 20.48 -7.75 14.68
C CYS A 220 21.59 -8.21 15.63
N GLN A 221 21.84 -9.52 15.65
CA GLN A 221 22.82 -10.13 16.55
C GLN A 221 24.25 -9.72 16.17
N ASP A 222 24.58 -9.78 14.88
CA ASP A 222 25.93 -9.49 14.37
C ASP A 222 26.32 -8.02 14.57
N LYS A 223 25.36 -7.09 14.44
CA LYS A 223 25.59 -5.64 14.58
C LYS A 223 25.19 -5.09 15.94
N ASN A 224 24.76 -5.94 16.88
CA ASN A 224 24.23 -5.54 18.19
C ASN A 224 23.12 -4.48 18.08
N ILE A 225 22.23 -4.61 17.08
CA ILE A 225 21.09 -3.73 16.87
C ILE A 225 19.90 -4.25 17.67
N THR A 226 19.17 -3.34 18.32
CA THR A 226 17.96 -3.68 19.07
C THR A 226 16.89 -4.22 18.12
N CYS A 227 16.29 -5.37 18.46
CA CYS A 227 15.27 -6.01 17.63
C CYS A 227 14.02 -6.39 18.39
N TYR A 228 12.88 -6.03 17.80
CA TYR A 228 11.55 -6.33 18.31
C TYR A 228 10.70 -7.00 17.24
N LYS A 229 9.75 -7.83 17.66
CA LYS A 229 8.67 -8.28 16.78
C LYS A 229 7.48 -7.37 16.98
N LEU A 230 6.72 -7.13 15.93
CA LEU A 230 5.43 -6.43 16.09
C LEU A 230 4.50 -7.28 16.98
N PRO A 231 3.63 -6.66 17.80
CA PRO A 231 2.68 -7.34 18.68
C PRO A 231 1.52 -7.93 17.87
N ILE A 232 1.87 -8.84 16.97
CA ILE A 232 0.96 -9.38 15.96
C ILE A 232 -0.15 -10.20 16.58
N GLU A 233 0.20 -11.06 17.53
CA GLU A 233 -0.71 -12.03 18.13
C GLU A 233 -1.81 -11.34 18.94
N THR A 234 -1.51 -10.17 19.52
CA THR A 234 -2.45 -9.39 20.35
C THR A 234 -3.55 -8.72 19.54
N TYR A 235 -3.33 -8.40 18.26
CA TYR A 235 -4.28 -7.66 17.41
C TYR A 235 -4.85 -8.47 16.24
N MET A 236 -4.57 -9.78 16.17
CA MET A 236 -5.17 -10.66 15.17
C MET A 236 -6.48 -11.24 15.69
N GLU A 237 -7.61 -10.65 15.29
CA GLU A 237 -8.90 -11.34 15.38
C GLU A 237 -8.85 -12.61 14.51
N HIS A 238 -9.12 -13.75 15.14
CA HIS A 238 -9.16 -15.05 14.49
C HIS A 238 -10.25 -15.05 13.43
N SER A 239 -9.88 -14.94 12.15
CA SER A 239 -10.82 -15.21 11.08
C SER A 239 -11.21 -16.69 11.16
N ILE A 240 -12.49 -16.95 11.40
CA ILE A 240 -13.13 -18.27 11.57
C ILE A 240 -12.91 -19.19 10.33
N ASN A 241 -12.37 -18.66 9.23
CA ASN A 241 -12.28 -19.35 7.94
C ASN A 241 -10.84 -19.74 7.53
N GLY A 242 -10.07 -20.34 8.46
CA GLY A 242 -8.92 -21.21 8.20
C GLY A 242 -8.02 -20.83 7.01
N GLY A 243 -7.09 -19.90 7.23
CA GLY A 243 -5.97 -19.64 6.32
C GLY A 243 -4.64 -19.82 7.04
N THR A 244 -3.63 -20.36 6.36
CA THR A 244 -2.27 -20.53 6.89
C THR A 244 -1.65 -19.16 7.15
N PHE A 245 -1.40 -18.83 8.42
CA PHE A 245 -0.74 -17.60 8.81
C PHE A 245 0.78 -17.76 8.68
N ASN A 246 1.35 -17.28 7.59
CA ASN A 246 2.80 -17.09 7.55
C ASN A 246 3.13 -15.87 8.42
N GLN A 247 3.76 -16.09 9.59
CA GLN A 247 4.33 -15.06 10.48
C GLN A 247 5.54 -14.35 9.85
N ILE A 248 5.54 -14.15 8.55
CA ILE A 248 6.54 -13.33 7.87
C ILE A 248 6.01 -11.91 8.00
N LEU A 249 6.81 -10.99 8.57
CA LEU A 249 6.60 -9.53 8.54
C LEU A 249 6.73 -9.02 7.10
N SER A 250 6.01 -9.65 6.17
CA SER A 250 5.77 -9.05 4.89
C SER A 250 5.12 -7.69 5.18
N ILE A 251 5.56 -6.66 4.47
CA ILE A 251 4.86 -5.37 4.37
C ILE A 251 3.37 -5.57 3.98
N ASN A 252 2.98 -6.80 3.63
CA ASN A 252 1.69 -7.24 3.12
C ASN A 252 0.54 -7.32 4.13
N GLN A 253 0.75 -7.22 5.44
CA GLN A 253 -0.35 -7.46 6.38
C GLN A 253 -1.10 -6.23 6.89
N GLY A 254 -0.97 -5.06 6.24
CA GLY A 254 -1.50 -3.81 6.80
C GLY A 254 -0.74 -3.34 8.05
N LYS A 255 0.13 -4.18 8.63
CA LYS A 255 0.89 -3.91 9.86
C LYS A 255 1.95 -2.84 9.71
N ILE A 256 2.63 -2.77 8.56
CA ILE A 256 3.54 -1.65 8.29
C ILE A 256 2.74 -0.40 7.99
N ASP A 257 1.62 -0.50 7.27
CA ASP A 257 0.72 0.64 7.09
C ASP A 257 0.19 1.13 8.46
N THR A 258 -0.10 0.20 9.39
CA THR A 258 -0.47 0.46 10.79
C THR A 258 0.68 1.06 11.55
N LEU A 259 1.90 0.55 11.44
CA LEU A 259 3.07 1.12 12.12
C LEU A 259 3.34 2.54 11.62
N VAL A 260 3.27 2.76 10.30
CA VAL A 260 3.36 4.09 9.68
C VAL A 260 2.29 5.01 10.25
N ILE A 261 1.05 4.54 10.40
CA ILE A 261 -0.04 5.30 11.03
C ILE A 261 0.25 5.55 12.51
N SER A 262 0.65 4.53 13.28
CA SER A 262 0.91 4.61 14.71
C SER A 262 2.04 5.57 15.02
N VAL A 263 3.19 5.46 14.35
CA VAL A 263 4.32 6.39 14.47
C VAL A 263 3.84 7.81 14.09
N ALA A 264 3.03 7.93 13.04
CA ALA A 264 2.46 9.20 12.61
C ALA A 264 1.43 9.80 13.58
N ASP A 265 0.88 9.03 14.51
CA ASP A 265 -0.17 9.46 15.43
C ASP A 265 0.36 9.68 16.86
N LEU A 266 1.67 9.48 17.10
CA LEU A 266 2.34 9.44 18.41
C LEU A 266 2.33 10.73 19.27
N LYS A 267 1.65 11.79 18.85
CA LYS A 267 1.43 12.98 19.69
C LYS A 267 -0.05 13.36 19.76
N SER A 268 -0.93 12.35 19.77
CA SER A 268 -2.34 12.50 20.18
C SER A 268 -2.59 12.04 21.62
N LEU A 269 -1.64 11.31 22.22
CA LEU A 269 -1.77 10.73 23.57
C LEU A 269 -1.05 11.50 24.68
N SER A 270 -0.37 12.61 24.36
CA SER A 270 0.40 13.38 25.34
C SER A 270 -0.22 14.72 25.75
N GLN A 271 -1.51 14.97 25.44
CA GLN A 271 -2.21 16.20 25.85
C GLN A 271 -3.50 15.98 26.66
N ASP A 272 -3.99 14.74 26.80
CA ASP A 272 -5.23 14.44 27.53
C ASP A 272 -5.02 13.78 28.92
N GLN A 273 -3.82 13.85 29.49
CA GLN A 273 -3.55 13.40 30.88
C GLN A 273 -3.00 14.48 31.82
N ILE A 274 -3.16 15.77 31.48
CA ILE A 274 -2.96 16.87 32.43
C ILE A 274 -4.19 17.79 32.38
N MET A 275 -5.30 17.31 32.93
CA MET A 275 -6.33 18.05 33.66
C MET A 275 -7.10 17.07 34.54
#